data_AF-A0A7W2JM66-F1
#
_entry.id   AF-A0A7W2JM66-F1
#
_cell.length_a   1.000
_cell.length_b   1.000
_cell.length_c   1.000
_cell.angle_alpha   90.00
_cell.angle_beta   90.00
_cell.angle_gamma   90.00
#
_symmetry.space_group_name_H-M   'P 1'
#
loop_
_entity.id
_entity.type
_entity.pdbx_description
1 polymer ?
#
loop_
_entity_poly.entity_id
_entity_poly.type
_entity_poly.pdbx_seq_one_letter_code
_entity_poly.pdbx_strand_id
1 'polypeptide(L)' 'MPFVAINLSNDYEVANKTRYATQEEADARAREILSQFPAAQVCVAQVLKDYTAKVSISAKDPAEPAPEPEASAA' A
#
# COMPACT_ATOMS: atom_id res chain seq x y z
N MET A 1 -16.20 14.09 0.29
CA MET A 1 -14.94 13.84 -0.43
C MET A 1 -13.83 13.89 0.60
N PRO A 2 -13.06 12.81 0.80
CA PRO A 2 -12.10 12.75 1.90
C PRO A 2 -10.82 13.53 1.59
N PHE A 3 -10.07 13.84 2.64
CA PHE A 3 -8.74 14.44 2.58
C PHE A 3 -7.68 13.44 3.03
N VAL A 4 -6.43 13.68 2.65
CA VAL A 4 -5.26 12.88 3.06
C VAL A 4 -4.13 13.82 3.46
N ALA A 5 -3.33 13.36 4.42
CA ALA A 5 -2.04 13.95 4.75
C ALA A 5 -0.95 13.01 4.22
N ILE A 6 -0.10 13.50 3.33
CA ILE A 6 0.91 12.70 2.64
C ILE A 6 2.28 13.20 3.06
N ASN A 7 3.06 12.32 3.70
CA ASN A 7 4.48 12.53 3.92
C ASN A 7 5.24 12.21 2.62
N LEU A 8 5.65 13.25 1.90
CA LEU A 8 6.42 13.15 0.65
C LEU A 8 7.89 12.80 0.89
N SER A 9 8.37 12.88 2.15
CA SER A 9 9.70 12.40 2.51
C SER A 9 9.74 10.90 2.79
N ASN A 10 8.58 10.24 2.90
CA ASN A 10 8.45 8.80 3.07
C ASN A 10 7.17 8.26 2.41
N ASP A 11 7.27 7.90 1.13
CA ASP A 11 6.15 7.40 0.34
C ASP A 11 5.56 6.06 0.84
N TYR A 12 6.32 5.29 1.62
CA TYR A 12 5.91 3.98 2.13
C TYR A 12 5.11 4.06 3.43
N GLU A 13 4.92 5.25 3.98
CA GLU A 13 4.20 5.42 5.24
C GLU A 13 2.73 5.03 5.10
N VAL A 14 2.30 4.02 5.85
CA VAL A 14 0.91 3.49 5.79
C VAL A 14 -0.11 4.58 6.12
N ALA A 15 0.26 5.52 7.00
CA ALA A 15 -0.59 6.64 7.39
C ALA A 15 -0.98 7.56 6.21
N ASN A 16 -0.19 7.59 5.12
CA ASN A 16 -0.52 8.35 3.90
C ASN A 16 -1.82 7.88 3.23
N LYS A 17 -2.31 6.68 3.56
CA LYS A 17 -3.57 6.12 3.05
C LYS A 17 -4.78 6.48 3.91
N THR A 18 -4.58 7.10 5.07
CA THR A 18 -5.65 7.47 5.99
C THR A 18 -6.53 8.54 5.38
N ARG A 19 -7.85 8.29 5.35
CA ARG A 19 -8.85 9.21 4.81
C ARG A 19 -9.50 9.99 5.95
N TYR A 20 -9.40 11.30 5.88
CA TYR A 20 -10.01 12.23 6.82
C TYR A 20 -11.30 12.82 6.24
N ALA A 21 -12.26 13.13 7.11
CA ALA A 21 -13.54 13.68 6.67
C ALA A 21 -13.39 15.16 6.30
N THR A 22 -12.52 15.88 7.00
CA THR A 22 -12.31 17.33 6.83
C THR A 22 -10.87 17.67 6.49
N GLN A 23 -10.66 18.89 6.00
CA GLN A 23 -9.33 19.41 5.73
C GLN A 23 -8.56 19.66 7.02
N GLU A 24 -9.25 20.12 8.07
CA GLU A 24 -8.65 20.42 9.37
C GLU A 24 -8.08 19.16 10.04
N GLU A 25 -8.76 18.02 9.93
CA GLU A 25 -8.28 16.74 10.44
C GLU A 25 -7.01 16.28 9.72
N ALA A 26 -6.98 16.40 8.39
CA ALA A 26 -5.79 16.08 7.60
C ALA A 26 -4.62 17.04 7.89
N ASP A 27 -4.90 18.33 8.08
CA ASP A 27 -3.88 19.33 8.43
C ASP A 27 -3.32 19.12 9.85
N ALA A 28 -4.18 18.78 10.81
CA ALA A 28 -3.75 18.41 12.15
C ALA A 28 -2.76 17.23 12.10
N ARG A 29 -3.05 16.20 11.29
CA ARG A 29 -2.12 15.10 11.07
C ARG A 29 -0.82 15.56 10.41
N ALA A 30 -0.88 16.44 9.41
CA ALA A 30 0.32 16.95 8.76
C ALA A 30 1.25 17.68 9.75
N ARG A 31 0.67 18.47 10.66
CA ARG A 31 1.41 19.14 11.74
C ARG A 31 2.02 18.16 12.74
N GLU A 32 1.30 17.10 13.10
CA GLU A 32 1.86 16.04 13.95
C GLU A 32 3.07 15.37 13.31
N ILE A 33 3.00 15.06 12.01
CA ILE A 33 4.12 14.47 11.25
C ILE A 33 5.32 15.43 11.26
N LEU A 34 5.10 16.72 10.99
CA LEU A 34 6.16 17.73 11.04
C LEU A 34 6.74 17.91 12.45
N SER A 35 5.94 17.76 13.50
CA SER A 35 6.44 17.80 14.88
C SER A 35 7.35 16.61 15.22
N GLN A 36 7.12 15.45 14.60
CA GLN A 36 7.93 14.25 14.81
C GLN A 36 9.15 14.24 13.89
N PHE A 37 9.00 14.74 12.66
CA PHE A 37 10.01 14.79 11.62
C PHE A 37 10.11 16.22 11.05
N PRO A 38 10.84 17.13 11.72
CA PRO A 38 10.88 18.54 11.33
C PRO A 38 11.43 18.82 9.93
N ALA A 39 12.23 17.91 9.39
CA ALA A 39 12.79 17.99 8.04
C ALA A 39 11.90 17.32 6.97
N ALA A 40 10.77 16.72 7.36
CA ALA A 40 9.86 16.08 6.42
C ALA A 40 9.11 17.11 5.58
N GLN A 41 8.81 16.73 4.35
CA GLN A 41 7.92 17.45 3.47
C GLN A 41 6.55 16.77 3.51
N VAL A 42 5.52 17.51 3.94
CA VAL A 42 4.16 16.96 4.08
C VAL A 42 3.19 17.85 3.30
N CYS A 43 2.23 17.24 2.61
CA CYS A 43 1.14 17.95 1.95
C CYS A 43 -0.23 17.43 2.38
N VAL A 44 -1.22 18.34 2.38
CA VAL A 44 -2.63 18.01 2.58
C VAL A 44 -3.30 18.07 1.21
N ALA A 45 -3.96 16.98 0.82
CA ALA A 45 -4.61 16.86 -0.48
C ALA A 45 -6.07 16.42 -0.34
N GLN A 46 -6.93 16.96 -1.20
CA GLN A 46 -8.30 16.48 -1.36
C GLN A 46 -8.34 15.32 -2.35
N VAL A 47 -9.01 14.23 -1.98
CA VAL A 47 -9.21 13.11 -2.90
C VAL A 47 -10.41 13.38 -3.79
N LEU A 48 -10.15 13.49 -5.09
CA LEU A 48 -11.18 13.79 -6.10
C LEU A 48 -11.84 12.52 -6.65
N LYS A 49 -11.06 11.45 -6.85
CA LYS A 49 -11.50 10.19 -7.45
C LYS A 49 -10.70 9.04 -6.85
N ASP A 50 -11.36 7.90 -6.67
CA ASP A 50 -10.74 6.64 -6.31
C ASP A 50 -10.85 5.66 -7.48
N TYR A 51 -9.75 5.00 -7.81
CA TYR A 51 -9.68 3.96 -8.83
C TYR A 51 -9.26 2.65 -8.16
N THR A 52 -9.91 1.54 -8.53
CA THR A 52 -9.57 0.22 -8.01
C THR A 52 -9.54 -0.80 -9.15
N ALA A 53 -8.59 -1.73 -9.09
CA ALA A 53 -8.50 -2.85 -10.01
C ALA A 53 -8.91 -4.12 -9.30
N LYS A 54 -9.73 -4.94 -9.95
CA LYS A 54 -9.99 -6.32 -9.50
C LYS A 54 -8.96 -7.23 -10.14
N VAL A 55 -8.15 -7.90 -9.31
CA VAL A 55 -7.19 -8.90 -9.76
C VAL A 55 -7.77 -10.29 -9.53
N SER A 56 -7.87 -11.08 -10.59
CA SER A 56 -8.25 -12.50 -10.51
C SER A 56 -6.99 -13.34 -10.69
N ILE A 57 -6.62 -14.11 -9.66
CA ILE A 57 -5.46 -15.00 -9.70
C ILE A 57 -5.96 -16.40 -10.06
N SER A 58 -5.53 -16.92 -11.21
CA SER A 58 -5.74 -18.33 -11.58
C SER A 58 -4.45 -19.11 -11.33
N ALA A 59 -4.53 -20.13 -10.47
CA ALA A 59 -3.47 -21.12 -10.35
C ALA A 59 -3.77 -22.29 -11.29
N LYS A 60 -2.73 -22.85 -11.92
CA LYS A 60 -2.79 -24.13 -12.61
C LYS A 60 -2.11 -25.15 -11.71
N ASP A 61 -2.74 -26.31 -11.49
CA ASP A 61 -2.12 -27.38 -10.74
C ASP A 61 -0.76 -27.75 -11.39
N PRO A 62 0.27 -28.01 -10.57
CA PRO A 62 1.55 -28.49 -11.08
C PRO A 62 1.34 -29.81 -11.83
N ALA A 63 2.15 -30.05 -12.86
CA ALA A 63 2.13 -31.32 -13.58
C ALA A 63 2.42 -32.48 -12.60
N GLU A 64 1.74 -33.61 -12.79
CA GLU A 64 1.96 -34.82 -12.00
C GLU A 64 3.45 -35.23 -12.13
N PRO A 65 4.13 -35.53 -11.01
CA PRO A 65 5.55 -35.87 -11.05
C PRO A 65 5.75 -37.11 -11.93
N ALA A 66 6.76 -37.05 -12.81
CA ALA A 66 7.15 -38.21 -13.60
C ALA A 66 7.57 -39.34 -12.65
N PRO A 67 7.20 -40.60 -12.94
CA PRO A 67 7.63 -41.74 -12.14
C PRO A 67 9.17 -41.75 -12.07
N GLU A 68 9.70 -41.88 -10.86
CA GLU A 68 11.14 -42.07 -10.67
C GLU A 68 11.57 -43.33 -11.43
N PRO A 69 12.65 -43.27 -12.23
CA PRO A 69 13.16 -44.47 -12.88
C PRO A 69 13.54 -45.46 -11.78
N GLU A 70 12.94 -46.65 -11.82
CA GLU A 70 13.31 -47.76 -10.94
C GLU A 70 14.83 -47.91 -11.00
N ALA A 71 15.49 -47.65 -9.87
CA ALA A 71 16.90 -47.93 -9.73
C ALA A 71 17.08 -49.43 -10.01
N SER A 72 17.60 -49.74 -11.19
CA SER A 72 17.92 -51.10 -11.64
C SER A 72 18.73 -51.78 -10.53
N ALA A 73 18.07 -52.65 -9.77
CA ALA A 73 18.73 -53.52 -8.84
C ALA A 73 19.34 -54.68 -9.63
N ALA A 74 20.68 -54.75 -9.54
CA ALA A 74 21.59 -55.82 -9.97
C ALA A 74 21.91 -55.93 -11.47
#